data_AF-A0A3D5W6R2-F1
#
_entry.id   AF-A0A3D5W6R2-F1
#
_cell.length_a   1.000
_cell.length_b   1.000
_cell.length_c   1.000
_cell.angle_alpha   90.00
_cell.angle_beta   90.00
_cell.angle_gamma   90.00
#
_symmetry.space_group_name_H-M   'P 1'
#
loop_
_entity.id
_entity.type
_entity.pdbx_description
1 polymer ?
#
loop_
_entity_poly.entity_id
_entity_poly.type
_entity_poly.pdbx_seq_one_letter_code
_entity_poly.pdbx_strand_id
1 'polypeptide(L)'
;MCGIAGLIHRGKSSNVGRELTSMLQSLKHRGPDSTGFALYGNPKPGEHVLRFKVAEQEDMRHGFKIHDQVIERRAEVDRRLDELGARRISEEAATEYAFRYWISFDGDMKKLADYIEDVEGAEILSIGNALELVKDLGDATRVSGQYGLAEFDGTHAIGHTRMATESDVDIRSAHP
;
A
#
# COMPACT_ATOMS: atom_id res chain seq x y z
N MET A 1 -22.30 1.60 -5.78
CA MET A 1 -21.88 0.89 -7.02
C MET A 1 -20.45 1.28 -7.28
N CYS A 2 -19.45 0.42 -7.07
CA CYS A 2 -18.03 0.78 -7.19
C CYS A 2 -17.59 1.21 -8.59
N GLY A 3 -16.44 1.88 -8.68
CA GLY A 3 -15.77 2.26 -9.93
C GLY A 3 -14.43 1.53 -10.09
N ILE A 4 -14.04 1.22 -11.32
CA ILE A 4 -12.72 0.66 -11.65
C ILE A 4 -12.15 1.40 -12.85
N ALA A 5 -10.85 1.68 -12.82
CA ALA A 5 -10.12 2.28 -13.93
C ALA A 5 -8.75 1.62 -14.06
N GLY A 6 -8.23 1.55 -15.27
CA GLY A 6 -6.88 1.03 -15.51
C GLY A 6 -6.28 1.61 -16.79
N LEU A 7 -4.96 1.68 -16.81
CA LEU A 7 -4.19 2.25 -17.91
C LEU A 7 -2.88 1.49 -18.14
N ILE A 8 -2.46 1.50 -19.40
CA ILE A 8 -1.39 0.65 -19.94
C ILE A 8 -0.53 1.51 -20.87
N HIS A 9 0.69 1.85 -20.46
CA HIS A 9 1.69 2.47 -21.34
C HIS A 9 2.59 1.40 -21.93
N ARG A 10 2.42 1.14 -23.22
CA ARG A 10 3.22 0.13 -23.93
C ARG A 10 4.62 0.67 -24.25
N GLY A 11 5.64 -0.07 -23.85
CA GLY A 11 7.03 0.17 -24.26
C GLY A 11 7.72 1.38 -23.60
N LYS A 12 7.06 2.03 -22.63
CA LYS A 12 7.64 3.14 -21.86
C LYS A 12 7.04 3.19 -20.46
N SER A 13 7.75 3.83 -19.53
CA SER A 13 7.18 4.27 -18.26
C SER A 13 6.62 5.69 -18.40
N SER A 14 5.54 5.98 -17.68
CA SER A 14 4.87 7.28 -17.60
C SER A 14 4.39 7.50 -16.16
N ASN A 15 3.88 8.69 -15.86
CA ASN A 15 3.33 9.01 -14.56
C ASN A 15 1.93 8.39 -14.38
N VAL A 16 1.92 7.07 -14.17
CA VAL A 16 0.68 6.29 -14.05
C VAL A 16 -0.09 6.64 -12.80
N GLY A 17 0.57 7.10 -11.74
CA GLY A 17 -0.09 7.48 -10.50
C GLY A 17 -1.00 8.70 -10.66
N ARG A 18 -0.52 9.77 -11.31
CA ARG A 18 -1.33 10.98 -11.59
C ARG A 18 -2.47 10.70 -12.57
N GLU A 19 -2.19 9.94 -13.63
CA GLU A 19 -3.19 9.58 -14.64
C GLU A 19 -4.31 8.74 -14.01
N LEU A 20 -3.97 7.69 -13.29
CA LEU A 20 -4.95 6.82 -12.64
C LEU A 20 -5.76 7.57 -11.58
N THR A 21 -5.13 8.43 -10.77
CA THR A 21 -5.82 9.26 -9.78
C THR A 21 -6.92 10.11 -10.44
N SER A 22 -6.62 10.72 -11.58
CA SER A 22 -7.57 11.56 -12.32
C SER A 22 -8.73 10.74 -12.90
N MET A 23 -8.45 9.52 -13.36
CA MET A 23 -9.48 8.57 -13.83
C MET A 23 -10.41 8.15 -12.68
N LEU A 24 -9.85 7.72 -11.54
CA LEU A 24 -10.62 7.28 -10.37
C LEU A 24 -11.41 8.44 -9.75
N GLN A 25 -10.85 9.64 -9.71
CA GLN A 25 -11.57 10.82 -9.22
C GLN A 25 -12.82 11.12 -10.05
N SER A 26 -12.74 10.91 -11.37
CA SER A 26 -13.91 11.02 -12.27
C SER A 26 -14.99 9.98 -11.93
N LEU A 27 -14.61 8.87 -11.30
CA LEU A 27 -15.48 7.81 -10.80
C LEU A 27 -15.86 7.99 -9.31
N LYS A 28 -15.50 9.09 -8.64
CA LYS A 28 -15.80 9.29 -7.21
C LYS A 28 -17.29 9.12 -6.85
N HIS A 29 -18.19 9.52 -7.74
CA HIS A 29 -19.64 9.37 -7.56
C HIS A 29 -20.10 7.89 -7.44
N ARG A 30 -19.22 6.94 -7.79
CA ARG A 30 -19.42 5.50 -7.64
C ARG A 30 -18.98 4.98 -6.26
N GLY A 31 -18.11 5.69 -5.55
CA GLY A 31 -17.66 5.28 -4.23
C GLY A 31 -16.61 6.22 -3.65
N PRO A 32 -16.94 7.07 -2.66
CA PRO A 32 -15.98 7.98 -2.06
C PRO A 32 -15.33 7.43 -0.78
N ASP A 33 -15.71 6.23 -0.34
CA ASP A 33 -15.41 5.75 1.01
C ASP A 33 -13.98 5.22 1.14
N SER A 34 -13.50 4.51 0.11
CA SER A 34 -12.10 4.07 0.01
C SER A 34 -11.67 3.96 -1.44
N THR A 35 -10.36 4.09 -1.65
CA THR A 35 -9.73 3.96 -2.96
C THR A 35 -8.50 3.05 -2.87
N GLY A 36 -8.37 2.15 -3.83
CA GLY A 36 -7.18 1.34 -4.03
C GLY A 36 -6.49 1.63 -5.37
N PHE A 37 -5.19 1.35 -5.38
CA PHE A 37 -4.30 1.45 -6.51
C PHE A 37 -3.39 0.21 -6.51
N ALA A 38 -3.29 -0.44 -7.65
CA ALA A 38 -2.19 -1.32 -8.00
C ALA A 38 -1.31 -0.63 -9.05
N LEU A 39 -0.12 -0.24 -8.63
CA LEU A 39 0.84 0.49 -9.45
C LEU A 39 2.02 -0.41 -9.79
N TYR A 40 2.41 -0.46 -11.07
CA TYR A 40 3.53 -1.27 -11.53
C TYR A 40 4.70 -0.36 -11.89
N GLY A 41 5.62 -0.20 -10.92
CA GLY A 41 6.83 0.59 -11.07
C GLY A 41 7.92 -0.10 -11.91
N ASN A 42 9.12 0.45 -11.86
CA ASN A 42 10.28 -0.16 -12.53
C ASN A 42 10.95 -1.17 -11.59
N PRO A 43 11.07 -2.45 -11.97
CA PRO A 43 11.71 -3.46 -11.12
C PRO A 43 13.20 -3.17 -10.92
N LYS A 44 13.70 -3.47 -9.73
CA LYS A 44 15.13 -3.41 -9.40
C LYS A 44 15.67 -4.84 -9.25
N PRO A 45 16.69 -5.25 -10.02
CA PRO A 45 17.22 -6.61 -9.95
C PRO A 45 17.68 -7.00 -8.54
N GLY A 46 17.18 -8.12 -8.02
CA GLY A 46 17.54 -8.63 -6.69
C GLY A 46 16.92 -7.87 -5.52
N GLU A 47 15.99 -6.94 -5.79
CA GLU A 47 15.23 -6.22 -4.78
C GLU A 47 13.73 -6.42 -4.96
N HIS A 48 13.01 -6.36 -3.85
CA HIS A 48 11.56 -6.42 -3.79
C HIS A 48 11.03 -5.18 -3.08
N VAL A 49 9.93 -4.64 -3.57
CA VAL A 49 9.16 -3.63 -2.85
C VAL A 49 8.18 -4.34 -1.92
N LEU A 50 8.25 -4.00 -0.64
CA LEU A 50 7.38 -4.46 0.42
C LEU A 50 6.56 -3.27 0.91
N ARG A 51 5.24 -3.37 0.80
CA ARG A 51 4.30 -2.44 1.41
C ARG A 51 3.51 -3.17 2.48
N PHE A 52 3.47 -2.59 3.67
CA PHE A 52 2.74 -3.14 4.80
C PHE A 52 2.21 -2.00 5.66
N LYS A 53 1.17 -2.30 6.45
CA LYS A 53 0.69 -1.42 7.52
C LYS A 53 0.78 -2.17 8.85
N VAL A 54 0.74 -1.44 9.96
CA VAL A 54 0.76 -1.99 11.33
C VAL A 54 -0.41 -1.52 12.21
N ALA A 55 -1.34 -0.76 11.61
CA ALA A 55 -2.61 -0.33 12.20
C ALA A 55 -3.60 0.10 11.10
N GLU A 56 -4.89 0.18 11.42
CA GLU A 56 -5.90 0.79 10.54
C GLU A 56 -5.90 2.32 10.68
N GLN A 57 -6.32 3.05 9.64
CA GLN A 57 -6.44 4.51 9.71
C GLN A 57 -7.42 4.96 10.80
N GLU A 58 -8.46 4.17 11.06
CA GLU A 58 -9.46 4.47 12.09
C GLU A 58 -8.90 4.36 13.50
N ASP A 59 -8.05 3.36 13.77
CA ASP A 59 -7.39 3.19 15.06
C ASP A 59 -6.59 4.44 15.45
N MET A 60 -5.93 5.06 14.47
CA MET A 60 -5.13 6.28 14.66
C MET A 60 -5.94 7.49 15.13
N ARG A 61 -7.27 7.45 15.01
CA ARG A 61 -8.16 8.52 15.50
C ARG A 61 -8.52 8.34 16.97
N HIS A 62 -8.29 7.16 17.55
CA HIS A 62 -8.80 6.77 18.86
C HIS A 62 -7.67 6.44 19.85
N GLY A 63 -7.26 7.47 20.59
CA GLY A 63 -6.43 7.32 21.80
C GLY A 63 -4.92 7.43 21.56
N PHE A 64 -4.19 7.80 22.62
CA PHE A 64 -2.74 8.06 22.51
C PHE A 64 -1.88 6.79 22.42
N LYS A 65 -2.41 5.64 22.88
CA LYS A 65 -1.66 4.37 22.94
C LYS A 65 -1.37 3.76 21.57
N ILE A 66 -2.21 4.02 20.57
CA ILE A 66 -2.04 3.44 19.23
C ILE A 66 -0.73 3.90 18.58
N HIS A 67 -0.32 5.14 18.84
CA HIS A 67 0.93 5.70 18.31
C HIS A 67 2.15 4.92 18.82
N ASP A 68 2.18 4.59 20.11
CA ASP A 68 3.24 3.76 20.70
C ASP A 68 3.20 2.33 20.12
N GLN A 69 1.99 1.75 19.99
CA GLN A 69 1.82 0.41 19.40
C GLN A 69 2.30 0.35 17.94
N VAL A 70 2.07 1.39 17.14
CA VAL A 70 2.54 1.46 15.76
C VAL A 70 4.08 1.41 15.70
N ILE A 71 4.75 2.14 16.61
CA ILE A 71 6.21 2.14 16.71
C ILE A 71 6.71 0.75 17.10
N GLU A 72 6.11 0.14 18.13
CA GLU A 72 6.47 -1.19 18.61
C GLU A 72 6.27 -2.28 17.54
N ARG A 73 5.11 -2.27 16.86
CA ARG A 73 4.78 -3.22 15.80
C ARG A 73 5.69 -3.06 14.59
N ARG A 74 6.01 -1.83 14.18
CA ARG A 74 6.99 -1.60 13.11
C ARG A 74 8.36 -2.16 13.49
N ALA A 75 8.85 -1.87 14.69
CA ALA A 75 10.13 -2.37 15.17
C ALA A 75 10.18 -3.91 15.23
N GLU A 76 9.06 -4.53 15.58
CA GLU A 76 8.90 -5.99 15.55
C GLU A 76 8.95 -6.54 14.11
N VAL A 77 8.29 -5.90 13.14
CA VAL A 77 8.42 -6.27 11.72
C VAL A 77 9.86 -6.13 11.24
N ASP A 78 10.54 -5.04 11.60
CA ASP A 78 11.95 -4.81 11.24
C ASP A 78 12.85 -5.93 11.82
N ARG A 79 12.63 -6.31 13.08
CA ARG A 79 13.33 -7.43 13.73
C ARG A 79 13.10 -8.75 12.98
N ARG A 80 11.86 -9.07 12.60
CA ARG A 80 11.53 -10.32 11.89
C ARG A 80 12.13 -10.36 10.49
N LEU A 81 12.19 -9.22 9.80
CA LEU A 81 12.91 -9.08 8.53
C LEU A 81 14.40 -9.41 8.72
N ASP A 82 15.04 -8.85 9.74
CA ASP A 82 16.46 -9.10 10.04
C ASP A 82 16.73 -10.57 10.41
N GLU A 83 15.88 -11.19 11.21
CA GLU A 83 16.00 -12.59 11.63
C GLU A 83 15.92 -13.58 10.48
N LEU A 84 15.11 -13.28 9.46
CA LEU A 84 15.03 -14.08 8.24
C LEU A 84 16.10 -13.71 7.20
N GLY A 85 16.93 -12.70 7.46
CA GLY A 85 18.00 -12.27 6.56
C GLY A 85 17.53 -11.38 5.39
N ALA A 86 16.34 -10.78 5.48
CA ALA A 86 15.85 -9.83 4.50
C ALA A 86 16.53 -8.46 4.70
N ARG A 87 17.48 -8.13 3.84
CA ARG A 87 18.23 -6.87 3.94
C ARG A 87 17.38 -5.69 3.50
N ARG A 88 17.10 -4.74 4.40
CA ARG A 88 16.43 -3.47 4.08
C ARG A 88 17.39 -2.55 3.30
N ILE A 89 17.02 -2.20 2.07
CA ILE A 89 17.76 -1.31 1.15
C ILE A 89 17.39 0.14 1.39
N SER A 90 16.09 0.40 1.53
CA SER A 90 15.55 1.71 1.86
C SER A 90 14.23 1.54 2.60
N GLU A 91 13.97 2.46 3.51
CA GLU A 91 12.77 2.46 4.34
C GLU A 91 12.07 3.81 4.22
N GLU A 92 10.76 3.78 4.02
CA GLU A 92 9.95 4.97 3.89
C GLU A 92 8.67 4.80 4.70
N ALA A 93 8.35 5.78 5.54
CA ALA A 93 7.03 5.90 6.17
C ALA A 93 6.10 6.58 5.18
N ALA A 94 5.24 5.79 4.53
CA ALA A 94 4.28 6.31 3.55
C ALA A 94 3.16 7.07 4.26
N THR A 95 2.74 6.58 5.42
CA THR A 95 1.92 7.29 6.41
C THR A 95 2.48 6.98 7.80
N GLU A 96 1.78 7.39 8.85
CA GLU A 96 2.16 7.03 10.22
C GLU A 96 2.09 5.52 10.49
N TYR A 97 1.13 4.83 9.87
CA TYR A 97 0.82 3.42 10.10
C TYR A 97 1.17 2.51 8.93
N ALA A 98 1.52 3.06 7.76
CA ALA A 98 1.85 2.32 6.55
C ALA A 98 3.26 2.65 6.06
N PHE A 99 3.99 1.60 5.66
CA PHE A 99 5.41 1.67 5.33
C PHE A 99 5.67 1.07 3.95
N ARG A 100 6.74 1.57 3.32
CA ARG A 100 7.23 1.11 2.02
C ARG A 100 8.72 0.86 2.11
N TYR A 101 9.11 -0.40 2.01
CA TYR A 101 10.51 -0.81 2.04
C TYR A 101 10.93 -1.36 0.68
N TRP A 102 12.19 -1.12 0.33
CA TRP A 102 12.90 -1.97 -0.63
C TRP A 102 13.74 -2.95 0.17
N ILE A 103 13.58 -4.24 -0.09
CA ILE A 103 14.32 -5.31 0.58
C ILE A 103 15.05 -6.18 -0.45
N SER A 104 16.15 -6.79 -0.06
CA SER A 104 16.80 -7.85 -0.84
C SER A 104 16.72 -9.13 -0.03
N PHE A 105 16.10 -10.16 -0.62
CA PHE A 105 15.83 -11.43 0.04
C PHE A 105 15.71 -12.53 -1.01
N ASP A 106 16.47 -13.61 -0.85
CA ASP A 106 16.53 -14.77 -1.75
C ASP A 106 15.98 -16.05 -1.11
N GLY A 107 15.43 -15.95 0.11
CA GLY A 107 14.82 -17.05 0.83
C GLY A 107 13.36 -17.31 0.47
N ASP A 108 12.66 -18.02 1.36
CA ASP A 108 11.24 -18.35 1.18
C ASP A 108 10.34 -17.13 1.45
N MET A 109 9.88 -16.51 0.36
CA MET A 109 9.01 -15.32 0.41
C MET A 109 7.69 -15.58 1.14
N LYS A 110 7.14 -16.79 1.06
CA LYS A 110 5.90 -17.13 1.74
C LYS A 110 6.15 -17.17 3.25
N LYS A 111 7.22 -17.83 3.67
CA LYS A 111 7.61 -17.87 5.09
C LYS A 111 7.89 -16.47 5.65
N LEU A 112 8.53 -15.60 4.86
CA LEU A 112 8.73 -14.19 5.23
C LEU A 112 7.39 -13.49 5.46
N ALA A 113 6.45 -13.63 4.52
CA ALA A 113 5.14 -13.01 4.61
C ALA A 113 4.35 -13.51 5.82
N ASP A 114 4.22 -14.83 5.97
CA ASP A 114 3.52 -15.46 7.10
C ASP A 114 4.13 -15.01 8.44
N TYR A 115 5.45 -14.86 8.51
CA TYR A 115 6.13 -14.43 9.74
C TYR A 115 5.93 -12.96 10.06
N ILE A 116 5.84 -12.08 9.05
CA ILE A 116 5.56 -10.66 9.27
C ILE A 116 4.09 -10.45 9.66
N GLU A 117 3.15 -11.13 9.01
CA GLU A 117 1.71 -10.97 9.27
C GLU A 117 1.25 -11.55 10.61
N ASP A 118 2.06 -12.40 11.24
CA ASP A 118 1.84 -12.85 12.61
C ASP A 118 2.12 -11.76 13.68
N VAL A 119 2.70 -10.61 13.29
CA VAL A 119 2.74 -9.42 14.16
C VAL A 119 1.34 -8.83 14.26
N GLU A 120 0.82 -8.67 15.48
CA GLU A 120 -0.52 -8.12 15.70
C GLU A 120 -0.68 -6.75 15.02
N GLY A 121 -1.71 -6.61 14.17
CA GLY A 121 -1.99 -5.39 13.43
C GLY A 121 -1.18 -5.21 12.14
N ALA A 122 -0.19 -6.06 11.88
CA ALA A 122 0.55 -6.05 10.63
C ALA A 122 -0.23 -6.72 9.49
N GLU A 123 -0.25 -6.08 8.32
CA GLU A 123 -0.80 -6.65 7.08
C GLU A 123 0.15 -6.31 5.93
N ILE A 124 0.58 -7.31 5.16
CA ILE A 124 1.32 -7.06 3.93
C ILE A 124 0.32 -6.69 2.85
N LEU A 125 0.41 -5.45 2.36
CA LEU A 125 -0.39 -4.98 1.24
C LEU A 125 0.15 -5.55 -0.07
N SER A 126 1.46 -5.56 -0.25
CA SER A 126 2.11 -6.17 -1.41
C SER A 126 3.58 -6.47 -1.15
N ILE A 127 4.07 -7.58 -1.70
CA ILE A 127 5.49 -7.90 -1.77
C ILE A 127 5.83 -8.44 -3.17
N GLY A 128 6.81 -7.84 -3.85
CA GLY A 128 7.19 -8.30 -5.20
C GLY A 128 8.20 -7.39 -5.90
N ASN A 129 8.43 -7.64 -7.19
CA ASN A 129 9.50 -6.94 -7.93
C ASN A 129 9.16 -5.51 -8.34
N ALA A 130 7.87 -5.22 -8.58
CA ALA A 130 7.43 -3.95 -9.16
C ALA A 130 5.99 -3.54 -8.79
N LEU A 131 5.18 -4.49 -8.30
CA LEU A 131 3.79 -4.22 -7.91
C LEU A 131 3.77 -3.59 -6.51
N GLU A 132 3.16 -2.41 -6.43
CA GLU A 132 2.86 -1.71 -5.19
C GLU A 132 1.34 -1.60 -5.04
N LEU A 133 0.78 -2.20 -3.99
CA LEU A 133 -0.62 -2.02 -3.60
C LEU A 133 -0.73 -0.89 -2.58
N VAL A 134 -1.55 0.10 -2.89
CA VAL A 134 -1.90 1.22 -2.00
C VAL A 134 -3.40 1.25 -1.89
N LYS A 135 -3.92 1.07 -0.67
CA LYS A 135 -5.35 1.10 -0.37
C LYS A 135 -5.56 1.84 0.93
N ASP A 136 -6.52 2.77 0.94
CA ASP A 136 -6.85 3.53 2.15
C ASP A 136 -8.25 4.16 2.04
N LEU A 137 -8.68 4.79 3.14
CA LEU A 137 -9.96 5.47 3.27
C LEU A 137 -9.94 6.85 2.61
N GLY A 138 -11.02 7.12 1.88
CA GLY A 138 -11.27 8.35 1.15
C GLY A 138 -11.20 8.21 -0.38
N ASP A 139 -11.44 9.35 -1.05
CA ASP A 139 -11.40 9.42 -2.49
C ASP A 139 -9.98 9.36 -3.08
N ALA A 140 -9.90 9.21 -4.40
CA ALA A 140 -8.65 9.03 -5.11
C ALA A 140 -7.66 10.17 -4.89
N THR A 141 -8.12 11.42 -4.83
CA THR A 141 -7.26 12.58 -4.55
C THR A 141 -6.66 12.50 -3.15
N ARG A 142 -7.46 12.16 -2.13
CA ARG A 142 -6.98 12.02 -0.76
C ARG A 142 -5.94 10.92 -0.64
N VAL A 143 -6.26 9.71 -1.12
CA VAL A 143 -5.34 8.56 -1.03
C VAL A 143 -4.08 8.83 -1.86
N SER A 144 -4.21 9.37 -3.08
CA SER A 144 -3.04 9.76 -3.89
C SER A 144 -2.14 10.77 -3.18
N GLY A 145 -2.72 11.78 -2.52
CA GLY A 145 -1.96 12.79 -1.79
C GLY A 145 -1.24 12.21 -0.57
N GLN A 146 -1.91 11.36 0.21
CA GLN A 146 -1.33 10.72 1.40
C GLN A 146 -0.10 9.88 1.07
N TYR A 147 -0.12 9.17 -0.05
CA TYR A 147 0.95 8.25 -0.45
C TYR A 147 1.89 8.82 -1.53
N GLY A 148 1.78 10.11 -1.86
CA GLY A 148 2.67 10.76 -2.83
C GLY A 148 2.57 10.21 -4.26
N LEU A 149 1.42 9.64 -4.65
CA LEU A 149 1.28 8.91 -5.93
C LEU A 149 1.33 9.80 -7.17
N ALA A 150 1.23 11.12 -7.00
CA ALA A 150 1.28 12.08 -8.11
C ALA A 150 2.61 12.05 -8.88
N GLU A 151 3.68 11.54 -8.27
CA GLU A 151 5.01 11.40 -8.88
C GLU A 151 5.35 9.93 -9.21
N PHE A 152 4.37 9.02 -9.15
CA PHE A 152 4.63 7.60 -9.38
C PHE A 152 4.78 7.29 -10.87
N ASP A 153 6.01 7.01 -11.28
CA ASP A 153 6.33 6.51 -12.62
C ASP A 153 6.27 4.98 -12.69
N GLY A 154 5.57 4.49 -13.70
CA GLY A 154 5.37 3.07 -13.93
C GLY A 154 4.91 2.78 -15.35
N THR A 155 4.65 1.52 -15.62
CA THR A 155 4.21 1.10 -16.96
C THR A 155 2.69 0.98 -17.05
N HIS A 156 2.07 0.47 -15.99
CA HIS A 156 0.65 0.14 -15.95
C HIS A 156 0.09 0.37 -14.54
N ALA A 157 -1.20 0.62 -14.45
CA ALA A 157 -1.88 0.71 -13.18
C ALA A 157 -3.35 0.31 -13.31
N ILE A 158 -3.91 -0.22 -12.23
CA ILE A 158 -5.36 -0.44 -12.07
C ILE A 158 -5.76 0.12 -10.70
N GLY A 159 -6.97 0.63 -10.61
CA GLY A 159 -7.47 1.29 -9.43
C GLY A 159 -8.96 1.04 -9.24
N HIS A 160 -9.42 1.11 -8.00
CA HIS A 160 -10.81 0.88 -7.64
C HIS A 160 -11.31 1.91 -6.62
N THR A 161 -12.53 2.40 -6.81
CA THR A 161 -13.25 3.25 -5.85
C THR A 161 -14.42 2.48 -5.25
N ARG A 162 -14.46 2.35 -3.93
CA ARG A 162 -15.47 1.55 -3.21
C ARG A 162 -16.52 2.43 -2.56
N MET A 163 -17.76 1.94 -2.60
CA MET A 163 -18.85 2.42 -1.76
C MET A 163 -19.20 1.30 -0.77
N ALA A 164 -19.05 1.55 0.51
CA ALA A 164 -19.46 0.63 1.55
C ALA A 164 -20.99 0.70 1.74
N THR A 165 -21.61 -0.45 1.99
CA THR A 165 -23.00 -0.54 2.45
C THR A 165 -23.09 -0.70 3.97
N GLU A 166 -21.96 -0.88 4.64
CA GLU A 166 -21.83 -0.82 6.09
C GLU A 166 -21.33 0.56 6.56
N SER A 167 -21.56 0.86 7.84
CA SER A 167 -21.11 2.12 8.46
C SER A 167 -19.64 2.13 8.84
N ASP A 168 -19.04 0.94 9.00
CA ASP A 168 -17.65 0.75 9.41
C ASP A 168 -16.80 0.49 8.16
N VAL A 169 -15.92 1.42 7.80
CA VAL A 169 -15.15 1.37 6.55
C VAL A 169 -13.70 1.10 6.90
N ASP A 170 -13.19 -0.09 6.57
CA ASP A 170 -11.81 -0.48 6.82
C ASP A 170 -10.93 -0.54 5.55
N ILE A 171 -9.61 -0.54 5.74
CA ILE A 171 -8.66 -0.62 4.63
C ILE A 171 -8.64 -2.04 4.05
N ARG A 172 -8.91 -3.07 4.85
CA ARG A 172 -8.89 -4.48 4.42
C ARG A 172 -9.85 -4.75 3.27
N SER A 173 -11.03 -4.15 3.34
CA SER A 173 -12.11 -4.30 2.37
C SER A 173 -11.95 -3.43 1.13
N ALA A 174 -10.95 -2.56 1.09
CA ALA A 174 -10.61 -1.82 -0.12
C ALA A 174 -9.94 -2.76 -1.13
N HIS A 175 -10.44 -2.75 -2.35
CA HIS A 175 -9.85 -3.49 -3.47
C HIS A 175 -8.80 -2.64 -4.18
N PRO A 176 -7.76 -3.26 -4.78
CA PRO A 176 -6.89 -2.59 -5.73
C PRO A 176 -7.66 -1.99 -6.90
#